data_AF-A0A023FWC2-F1
#
_entry.id   AF-A0A023FWC2-F1
#
_cell.length_a   1.000
_cell.length_b   1.000
_cell.length_c   1.000
_cell.angle_alpha   90.00
_cell.angle_beta   90.00
_cell.angle_gamma   90.00
#
_symmetry.space_group_name_H-M   'P 1'
#
loop_
_entity.id
_entity.type
_entity.pdbx_description
1 polymer ?
#
loop_
_entity_poly.entity_id
_entity_poly.type
_entity_poly.pdbx_seq_one_letter_code
_entity_poly.pdbx_strand_id
1 'polypeptide(L)'
;SKIRKLYNLSKEDDVRQYVVRRPLPVKEGKKPRSKAPKIQRLITPAMLQHKRHRMALKKRRTQKRKDEAADYARLLAQRAKEAKEKKADKIRRRRSASHGQSQSSTQA
;
A
#
# COMPACT_ATOMS: atom_id res chain seq x y z
N SER A 1 8.95 -12.50 -28.43
CA SER A 1 10.34 -12.01 -28.32
C SER A 1 11.04 -12.21 -29.66
N LYS A 2 11.97 -11.34 -30.06
CA LYS A 2 12.68 -11.47 -31.36
C LYS A 2 13.47 -12.79 -31.45
N ILE A 3 14.15 -13.18 -30.37
CA ILE A 3 14.94 -14.43 -30.29
C ILE A 3 14.05 -15.67 -30.45
N ARG A 4 12.89 -15.72 -29.76
CA ARG A 4 11.96 -16.86 -29.87
C ARG A 4 11.43 -17.07 -31.30
N LYS A 5 11.17 -15.98 -32.04
CA LYS A 5 10.73 -16.06 -33.45
C LYS A 5 11.85 -16.50 -34.40
N LEU A 6 13.11 -16.13 -34.10
CA LEU A 6 14.26 -16.46 -34.95
C LEU A 6 14.59 -17.96 -34.92
N TYR A 7 14.46 -18.59 -33.75
CA TYR A 7 14.82 -19.99 -33.51
C TYR A 7 13.60 -20.90 -33.31
N ASN A 8 12.39 -20.42 -33.62
CA ASN A 8 11.12 -21.14 -33.42
C ASN A 8 10.95 -21.76 -32.02
N LEU A 9 11.38 -21.04 -30.98
CA LEU A 9 11.31 -21.49 -29.59
C LEU A 9 9.87 -21.38 -29.04
N SER A 10 9.53 -22.32 -28.16
CA SER A 10 8.31 -22.27 -27.32
C SER A 10 8.40 -21.14 -26.28
N LYS A 11 7.45 -20.99 -25.35
CA LYS A 11 7.54 -19.98 -24.27
C LYS A 11 8.38 -20.48 -23.09
N GLU A 12 8.47 -21.79 -22.96
CA GLU A 12 9.08 -22.55 -21.88
C GLU A 12 10.61 -22.55 -22.03
N ASP A 13 11.10 -22.47 -23.27
CA ASP A 13 12.53 -22.46 -23.56
C ASP A 13 13.26 -21.23 -22.98
N ASP A 14 14.49 -21.43 -22.51
CA ASP A 14 15.36 -20.33 -22.06
C ASP A 14 16.04 -19.64 -23.24
N VAL A 15 15.64 -18.39 -23.49
CA VAL A 15 16.21 -17.54 -24.56
C VAL A 15 17.67 -17.15 -24.33
N ARG A 16 18.23 -17.32 -23.12
CA ARG A 16 19.62 -16.92 -22.81
C ARG A 16 20.65 -17.77 -23.54
N GLN A 17 20.32 -19.03 -23.83
CA GLN A 17 21.21 -19.96 -24.51
C GLN A 17 21.33 -19.66 -26.00
N TYR A 18 20.27 -19.11 -26.60
CA TYR A 18 20.15 -18.86 -28.04
C TYR A 18 20.54 -17.43 -28.44
N VAL A 19 21.32 -16.71 -27.62
CA VAL A 19 21.77 -15.35 -27.96
C VAL A 19 22.98 -15.43 -28.90
N VAL A 20 22.84 -14.83 -30.09
CA VAL A 20 23.96 -14.69 -31.03
C VAL A 20 25.10 -13.90 -30.38
N ARG A 21 26.30 -14.50 -30.36
CA ARG A 21 27.51 -13.89 -29.81
C ARG A 21 28.42 -13.43 -30.95
N ARG A 22 28.94 -12.21 -30.83
CA ARG A 22 29.95 -11.67 -31.75
C ARG A 22 31.36 -11.99 -31.22
N PRO A 23 32.23 -12.67 -31.97
CA PRO A 23 33.64 -12.77 -31.62
C PRO A 23 34.30 -11.39 -31.72
N LEU A 24 35.11 -11.03 -30.72
CA LEU A 24 35.92 -9.82 -30.74
C LEU A 24 37.29 -10.13 -31.36
N PRO A 25 37.92 -9.16 -32.06
CA PRO A 25 39.28 -9.34 -32.55
C PRO A 25 40.22 -9.64 -31.37
N VAL A 26 41.11 -10.61 -31.58
CA VAL A 26 42.08 -11.05 -30.58
C VAL A 26 43.07 -9.93 -30.35
N LYS A 27 43.12 -9.41 -29.12
CA LYS A 27 44.19 -8.48 -28.71
C LYS A 27 45.40 -9.32 -28.31
N GLU A 28 46.60 -8.87 -28.69
CA GLU A 28 47.85 -9.57 -28.41
C GLU A 28 47.95 -10.01 -26.94
N GLY A 29 48.29 -11.29 -26.75
CA GLY A 29 48.44 -11.91 -25.43
C GLY A 29 47.14 -12.26 -24.67
N LYS A 30 45.94 -12.05 -25.26
CA LYS A 30 44.66 -12.34 -24.57
C LYS A 30 43.87 -13.45 -25.26
N LYS A 31 43.21 -14.30 -24.46
CA LYS A 31 42.29 -15.34 -24.96
C LYS A 31 41.17 -14.72 -25.80
N PRO A 32 40.69 -15.40 -26.86
CA PRO A 32 39.58 -14.91 -27.68
C PRO A 32 38.33 -14.71 -26.82
N ARG A 33 37.66 -13.56 -26.98
CA ARG A 33 36.45 -13.19 -26.23
C ARG A 33 35.28 -13.01 -27.17
N SER A 34 34.09 -13.39 -26.72
CA SER A 34 32.84 -13.09 -27.40
C SER A 34 31.97 -12.14 -26.58
N LYS A 35 31.20 -11.30 -27.25
CA LYS A 35 30.21 -10.41 -26.64
C LYS A 35 28.81 -10.79 -27.09
N ALA A 36 27.87 -10.74 -26.17
CA ALA A 36 26.46 -10.95 -26.42
C ALA A 36 25.69 -9.65 -26.15
N PRO A 37 24.63 -9.35 -26.92
CA PRO A 37 23.73 -8.25 -26.60
C PRO A 37 22.97 -8.53 -25.28
N LYS A 38 22.63 -7.46 -24.56
CA LYS A 38 21.74 -7.55 -23.39
C LYS A 38 20.34 -7.91 -23.85
N ILE A 39 19.79 -8.99 -23.29
CA ILE A 39 18.42 -9.40 -23.57
C ILE A 39 17.45 -8.46 -22.85
N GLN A 40 16.62 -7.76 -23.61
CA GLN A 40 15.56 -6.93 -23.07
C GLN A 40 14.25 -7.73 -22.93
N ARG A 41 13.40 -7.37 -21.96
CA ARG A 41 12.11 -8.03 -21.67
C ARG A 41 12.23 -9.52 -21.29
N LEU A 42 13.38 -9.91 -20.74
CA LEU A 42 13.56 -11.20 -20.09
C LEU A 42 12.89 -11.17 -18.71
N ILE A 43 12.18 -12.23 -18.36
CA ILE A 43 11.63 -12.41 -17.02
C ILE A 43 12.81 -12.69 -16.08
N THR A 44 13.03 -11.82 -15.10
CA THR A 44 14.11 -11.93 -14.11
C THR A 44 13.57 -11.99 -12.68
N PRO A 45 14.30 -12.60 -11.72
CA PRO A 45 13.91 -12.61 -10.31
C PRO A 45 13.66 -11.21 -9.74
N ALA A 46 14.50 -10.23 -10.11
CA ALA A 46 14.33 -8.83 -9.73
C ALA A 46 12.98 -8.24 -10.23
N MET A 47 12.60 -8.52 -11.49
CA MET A 47 11.30 -8.10 -12.01
C MET A 47 10.14 -8.72 -11.22
N LEU A 48 10.24 -10.01 -10.88
CA LEU A 48 9.23 -10.70 -10.05
C LEU A 48 9.15 -10.11 -8.65
N GLN A 49 10.30 -9.79 -8.04
CA GLN A 49 10.38 -9.12 -6.74
C GLN A 49 9.76 -7.72 -6.79
N HIS A 50 10.07 -6.90 -7.79
CA HIS A 50 9.47 -5.58 -7.96
C HIS A 50 7.95 -5.65 -8.13
N LYS A 51 7.46 -6.67 -8.87
CA LYS A 51 6.02 -6.91 -9.01
C LYS A 51 5.37 -7.27 -7.67
N ARG A 52 6.00 -8.16 -6.89
CA ARG A 52 5.55 -8.53 -5.53
C ARG A 52 5.54 -7.31 -4.60
N HIS A 53 6.63 -6.54 -4.59
CA HIS A 53 6.77 -5.33 -3.78
C HIS A 53 5.68 -4.30 -4.09
N ARG A 54 5.42 -4.03 -5.38
CA ARG A 54 4.35 -3.11 -5.79
C ARG A 54 2.97 -3.55 -5.27
N MET A 55 2.67 -4.85 -5.31
CA MET A 55 1.41 -5.38 -4.76
C MET A 55 1.35 -5.27 -3.24
N ALA A 56 2.46 -5.55 -2.54
CA ALA A 56 2.56 -5.40 -1.09
C ALA A 56 2.34 -3.95 -0.65
N LEU A 57 2.94 -2.98 -1.35
CA LEU A 57 2.72 -1.55 -1.08
C LEU A 57 1.26 -1.13 -1.24
N LYS A 58 0.57 -1.63 -2.28
CA LYS A 58 -0.87 -1.36 -2.47
C LYS A 58 -1.69 -1.89 -1.30
N LYS A 59 -1.46 -3.15 -0.89
CA LYS A 59 -2.13 -3.77 0.26
C LYS A 59 -1.88 -2.96 1.54
N ARG A 60 -0.62 -2.60 1.81
CA ARG A 60 -0.24 -1.79 2.98
C ARG A 60 -0.95 -0.44 3.02
N ARG A 61 -1.06 0.25 1.88
CA ARG A 61 -1.77 1.53 1.78
C ARG A 61 -3.26 1.38 2.07
N THR A 62 -3.90 0.35 1.53
CA THR A 62 -5.32 0.08 1.81
C THR A 62 -5.55 -0.26 3.27
N GLN A 63 -4.69 -1.08 3.87
CA GLN A 63 -4.79 -1.44 5.28
C GLN A 63 -4.67 -0.20 6.16
N LYS A 64 -3.62 0.60 5.96
CA LYS A 64 -3.40 1.86 6.69
C LYS A 64 -4.62 2.78 6.62
N ARG A 65 -5.23 2.97 5.44
CA ARG A 65 -6.43 3.79 5.29
C ARG A 65 -7.62 3.25 6.10
N LYS A 66 -7.80 1.92 6.13
CA LYS A 66 -8.88 1.28 6.90
C LYS A 66 -8.67 1.48 8.40
N ASP A 67 -7.44 1.30 8.87
CA ASP A 67 -7.09 1.46 10.28
C ASP A 67 -7.29 2.91 10.73
N GLU A 68 -6.79 3.88 9.96
CA GLU A 68 -6.98 5.32 10.24
C GLU A 68 -8.46 5.73 10.26
N ALA A 69 -9.27 5.19 9.34
CA ALA A 69 -10.71 5.45 9.32
C ALA A 69 -11.42 4.86 10.53
N ALA A 70 -11.03 3.65 10.95
CA ALA A 70 -11.58 3.01 12.14
C ALA A 70 -11.22 3.76 13.42
N ASP A 71 -9.97 4.22 13.55
CA ASP A 71 -9.53 5.01 14.70
C ASP A 71 -10.23 6.37 14.76
N TYR A 72 -10.40 7.04 13.62
CA TYR A 72 -11.15 8.29 13.55
C TYR A 72 -12.63 8.10 13.93
N ALA A 73 -13.27 7.03 13.44
CA ALA A 73 -14.65 6.71 13.78
C ALA A 73 -14.81 6.43 15.29
N ARG A 74 -13.85 5.72 15.90
CA ARG A 74 -13.82 5.47 17.36
C ARG A 74 -13.73 6.78 18.14
N LEU A 75 -12.83 7.68 17.73
CA LEU A 75 -12.67 9.00 18.36
C LEU A 75 -13.96 9.83 18.24
N LEU A 76 -14.60 9.84 17.08
CA LEU A 76 -15.84 10.58 16.85
C LEU A 76 -16.97 10.06 17.74
N ALA A 77 -17.12 8.73 17.85
CA ALA A 77 -18.10 8.11 18.73
C ALA A 77 -17.89 8.49 20.21
N GLN A 78 -16.63 8.51 20.67
CA GLN A 78 -16.30 8.96 22.02
C GLN A 78 -16.70 10.42 22.25
N ARG A 79 -16.33 11.33 21.33
CA ARG A 79 -16.67 12.76 21.45
C ARG A 79 -18.17 13.02 21.41
N ALA A 80 -18.91 12.27 20.60
CA ALA A 80 -20.37 12.36 20.53
C ALA A 80 -21.02 11.93 21.87
N LYS A 81 -20.51 10.85 22.50
CA LYS A 81 -20.96 10.41 23.81
C LYS A 81 -20.70 11.46 24.89
N GLU A 82 -19.48 11.98 24.98
CA GLU A 82 -19.11 13.05 25.92
C GLU A 82 -19.96 14.31 25.74
N ALA A 83 -20.25 14.71 24.49
CA ALA A 83 -21.10 15.86 24.20
C ALA A 83 -22.55 15.63 24.63
N LYS A 84 -23.09 14.41 24.43
CA LYS A 84 -24.43 14.02 24.87
C LYS A 84 -24.54 14.06 26.40
N GLU A 85 -23.55 13.53 27.12
CA GLU A 85 -23.49 13.55 28.59
C GLU A 85 -23.42 14.99 29.12
N LYS A 86 -22.54 15.83 28.56
CA LYS A 86 -22.46 17.26 28.92
C LYS A 86 -23.79 17.99 28.69
N LYS A 87 -24.50 17.70 27.59
CA LYS A 87 -25.82 18.28 27.32
C LYS A 87 -26.85 17.82 28.34
N ALA A 88 -26.87 16.54 28.69
CA ALA A 88 -27.76 15.98 29.70
C ALA A 88 -27.52 16.60 31.09
N ASP A 89 -26.25 16.76 31.49
CA ASP A 89 -25.88 17.40 32.76
C ASP A 89 -26.32 18.87 32.83
N LYS A 90 -26.16 19.63 31.74
CA LYS A 90 -26.66 21.02 31.65
C LYS A 90 -28.18 21.08 31.81
N ILE A 91 -28.91 20.17 31.16
CA ILE A 91 -30.38 20.09 31.28
C ILE A 91 -30.77 19.72 32.71
N ARG A 92 -30.10 18.75 33.34
CA ARG A 92 -30.34 18.36 34.74
C ARG A 92 -30.14 19.54 35.69
N ARG A 93 -29.01 20.28 35.56
CA ARG A 93 -28.73 21.48 36.36
C ARG A 93 -29.79 22.57 36.17
N ARG A 94 -30.25 22.82 34.94
CA ARG A 94 -31.32 23.79 34.67
C ARG A 94 -32.63 23.37 35.34
N ARG A 95 -33.02 22.08 35.25
CA ARG A 95 -34.24 21.56 35.86
C ARG A 95 -34.20 21.63 37.39
N SER A 96 -33.07 21.30 38.01
CA SER A 96 -32.92 21.42 39.47
C SER A 96 -32.99 22.88 39.93
N ALA A 97 -32.38 23.81 39.18
CA ALA A 97 -32.46 25.24 39.47
C ALA A 97 -33.91 25.77 39.36
N SER A 98 -34.67 25.36 38.33
CA SER A 98 -36.08 25.76 38.20
C SER A 98 -36.96 25.18 39.31
N HIS A 99 -36.69 23.94 39.75
CA HIS A 99 -37.47 23.30 40.82
C HIS A 99 -37.23 23.94 42.19
N GLY A 100 -35.98 24.35 42.46
CA GLY A 100 -35.62 25.09 43.67
C GLY A 100 -36.33 26.45 43.76
N GLN A 101 -36.43 27.18 42.64
CA GLN A 101 -37.15 28.47 42.62
C GLN A 101 -38.66 28.32 42.79
N SER A 102 -39.27 27.27 42.22
CA SER A 102 -40.71 27.01 42.40
C SER A 102 -41.07 26.64 43.85
N GLN A 103 -40.20 25.90 44.55
CA GLN A 103 -40.42 25.54 45.95
C GLN A 103 -40.29 26.75 46.89
N SER A 104 -39.34 27.67 46.62
CA SER A 104 -39.21 28.91 47.40
C SER A 104 -40.38 29.88 47.21
N SER A 105 -41.02 29.89 46.02
CA SER A 105 -42.20 30.75 45.78
C SER A 105 -43.49 30.24 46.42
N THR A 106 -43.58 28.96 46.76
CA THR A 106 -44.76 28.36 47.42
C THR A 106 -44.70 28.42 48.96
N GLN A 107 -43.58 28.85 49.55
CA GLN A 107 -43.40 28.98 51.00
C GLN A 107 -43.36 30.44 51.48
N ALA A 108 -43.66 31.41 50.61
CA ALA A 108 -43.75 32.84 50.94
C ALA A 108 -45.21 33.30 50.98
#